data_AF-A0A352Z788-F1
#
_entry.id   AF-A0A352Z788-F1
#
_cell.length_a   1.000
_cell.length_b   1.000
_cell.length_c   1.000
_cell.angle_alpha   90.00
_cell.angle_beta   90.00
_cell.angle_gamma   90.00
#
_symmetry.space_group_name_H-M   'P 1'
#
loop_
_entity.id
_entity.type
_entity.pdbx_description
1 polymer ?
#
loop_
_entity_poly.entity_id
_entity_poly.type
_entity_poly.pdbx_seq_one_letter_code
_entity_poly.pdbx_strand_id
1 'polypeptide(L)'
;MILIYRELYFLKTPYAHTPGSFVSYDTKTKMLFSSDLFGSFSTKWGLFIELSESCPICIDYNHCIKGKDYCPLPDIIDFHKKIMPTARSLKHAMNIIKPLDVNIIAPQHGSGIKNQQDINFLINFIASLEGVGIDAIEQKM
;
A
#
# COMPACT_ATOMS: atom_id res chain seq x y z
N MET A 1 18.53 17.99 31.45
CA MET A 1 18.16 18.27 30.05
C MET A 1 18.00 16.93 29.34
N ILE A 2 16.79 16.45 29.13
CA ILE A 2 16.54 15.16 28.45
C ILE A 2 16.54 15.46 26.95
N LEU A 3 17.54 14.97 26.23
CA LEU A 3 17.55 15.05 24.76
C LEU A 3 16.56 14.03 24.23
N ILE A 4 15.47 14.51 23.60
CA ILE A 4 14.49 13.66 22.94
C ILE A 4 15.00 13.40 21.53
N TYR A 5 15.71 12.29 21.34
CA TYR A 5 16.10 11.85 20.00
C TYR A 5 14.92 11.17 19.29
N ARG A 6 14.77 11.44 18.00
CA ARG A 6 13.83 10.75 17.11
C ARG A 6 14.62 10.16 15.96
N GLU A 7 14.47 8.86 15.76
CA GLU A 7 15.18 8.11 14.72
C GLU A 7 14.24 7.84 13.54
N LEU A 8 14.72 8.12 12.34
CA LEU A 8 14.01 7.86 11.09
C LEU A 8 14.88 6.94 10.22
N TYR A 9 14.29 5.85 9.73
CA TYR A 9 14.91 4.97 8.76
C TYR A 9 14.44 5.32 7.36
N PHE A 10 15.38 5.39 6.42
CA PHE A 10 15.10 5.57 4.99
C PHE A 10 15.39 4.26 4.26
N LEU A 11 14.33 3.55 3.90
CA LEU A 11 14.42 2.21 3.31
C LEU A 11 14.21 2.33 1.80
N LYS A 12 15.22 1.94 1.02
CA LYS A 12 15.17 2.03 -0.44
C LYS A 12 14.11 1.07 -0.98
N THR A 13 13.28 1.56 -1.89
CA THR A 13 12.24 0.81 -2.61
C THR A 13 12.39 1.10 -4.10
N PRO A 14 13.50 0.68 -4.73
CA PRO A 14 13.79 1.04 -6.11
C PRO A 14 12.68 0.58 -7.05
N TYR A 15 12.32 1.41 -8.02
CA TYR A 15 11.25 1.18 -8.98
C TYR A 15 9.86 1.04 -8.32
N ALA A 16 9.60 1.83 -7.28
CA ALA A 16 8.30 2.00 -6.65
C ALA A 16 7.91 3.49 -6.51
N HIS A 17 7.57 4.21 -7.59
CA HIS A 17 7.62 3.80 -9.00
C HIS A 17 8.91 4.26 -9.72
N THR A 18 9.68 5.17 -9.13
CA THR A 18 10.90 5.70 -9.75
C THR A 18 12.13 4.85 -9.42
N PRO A 19 13.20 4.88 -10.23
CA PRO A 19 14.44 4.13 -9.94
C PRO A 19 15.05 4.48 -8.56
N GLY A 20 14.84 5.70 -8.08
CA GLY A 20 15.39 6.25 -6.85
C GLY A 20 14.38 6.40 -5.70
N SER A 21 13.35 5.55 -5.63
CA SER A 21 12.33 5.61 -4.58
C SER A 21 12.81 5.05 -3.23
N PHE A 22 12.25 5.58 -2.13
CA PHE A 22 12.40 5.10 -0.76
C PHE A 22 11.16 5.38 0.07
N VAL A 23 11.05 4.71 1.23
CA VAL A 23 10.05 4.99 2.27
C VAL A 23 10.74 5.46 3.54
N SER A 24 10.04 6.26 4.34
CA SER A 24 10.55 6.78 5.62
C SER A 24 9.79 6.15 6.78
N TYR A 25 10.50 5.52 7.71
CA TYR A 25 9.92 4.86 8.87
C TYR A 25 10.32 5.57 10.15
N ASP A 26 9.34 6.05 10.92
CA ASP A 26 9.54 6.65 12.23
C ASP A 26 9.38 5.60 13.33
N THR A 27 10.49 5.26 13.99
CA THR A 27 10.50 4.18 14.99
C THR A 27 9.70 4.49 16.23
N LYS A 28 9.54 5.78 16.56
CA LYS A 28 8.82 6.20 17.78
C LYS A 28 7.32 6.03 17.63
N THR A 29 6.74 6.47 16.50
CA THR A 29 5.30 6.35 16.25
C THR A 29 4.93 5.07 15.52
N LYS A 30 5.92 4.33 15.01
CA LYS A 30 5.74 3.18 14.11
C LYS A 30 4.94 3.57 12.86
N MET A 31 5.17 4.78 12.37
CA MET A 31 4.52 5.31 11.17
C MET A 31 5.44 5.13 9.97
N LEU A 32 4.89 4.56 8.90
CA LEU A 32 5.55 4.43 7.61
C LEU A 32 4.98 5.47 6.65
N PHE A 33 5.80 6.44 6.26
CA PHE A 33 5.52 7.32 5.13
C PHE A 33 5.93 6.58 3.85
N SER A 34 4.95 6.05 3.12
CA SER A 34 5.20 5.03 2.09
C SER A 34 5.41 5.58 0.69
N SER A 35 5.50 6.91 0.53
CA SER A 35 5.49 7.56 -0.79
C SER A 35 4.27 7.07 -1.58
N ASP A 36 4.43 6.62 -2.83
CA ASP A 36 3.31 6.14 -3.64
C ASP A 36 2.88 4.70 -3.32
N LEU A 37 3.66 3.93 -2.54
CA LEU A 37 3.20 2.61 -2.11
C LEU A 37 1.97 2.77 -1.21
N PHE A 38 1.01 1.86 -1.36
CA PHE A 38 -0.32 1.93 -0.74
C PHE A 38 -1.19 3.11 -1.21
N GLY A 39 -0.76 3.80 -2.28
CA GLY A 39 -1.54 4.87 -2.86
C GLY A 39 -2.85 4.40 -3.52
N SER A 40 -3.74 5.36 -3.75
CA SER A 40 -5.07 5.12 -4.30
C SER A 40 -5.51 6.29 -5.19
N PHE A 41 -6.24 5.98 -6.28
CA PHE A 41 -6.93 6.99 -7.10
C PHE A 41 -8.30 7.40 -6.54
N SER A 42 -8.63 6.99 -5.31
CA SER A 42 -9.92 7.28 -4.70
C SER A 42 -10.28 8.77 -4.74
N THR A 43 -11.52 9.04 -5.13
CA THR A 43 -12.14 10.37 -5.04
C THR A 43 -13.02 10.52 -3.80
N LYS A 44 -13.17 9.44 -3.01
CA LYS A 44 -13.94 9.43 -1.76
C LYS A 44 -12.99 9.76 -0.61
N TRP A 45 -13.30 10.82 0.13
CA TRP A 45 -12.44 11.25 1.22
C TRP A 45 -12.76 10.52 2.53
N GLY A 46 -11.72 9.93 3.11
CA GLY A 46 -11.66 9.48 4.50
C GLY A 46 -10.21 9.54 4.95
N LEU A 47 -9.94 9.89 6.21
CA LEU A 47 -8.56 9.97 6.69
C LEU A 47 -7.89 8.59 6.71
N PHE A 48 -8.65 7.54 7.03
CA PHE A 48 -8.22 6.15 6.99
C PHE A 48 -9.16 5.33 6.13
N ILE A 49 -8.64 4.29 5.48
CA ILE A 49 -9.49 3.28 4.86
C ILE A 49 -10.25 2.50 5.93
N GLU A 50 -11.41 1.98 5.56
CA GLU A 50 -12.21 1.13 6.43
C GLU A 50 -12.45 -0.23 5.78
N LEU A 51 -11.60 -1.19 6.12
CA LEU A 51 -11.80 -2.58 5.75
C LEU A 51 -12.60 -3.30 6.85
N SER A 52 -13.37 -4.28 6.43
CA SER A 52 -14.07 -5.20 7.32
C SER A 52 -13.38 -6.56 7.31
N GLU A 53 -13.67 -7.41 8.29
CA GLU A 53 -13.12 -8.77 8.38
C GLU A 53 -13.42 -9.64 7.14
N SER A 54 -14.47 -9.31 6.36
CA SER A 54 -14.81 -9.99 5.11
C SER A 54 -14.05 -9.48 3.89
N CYS A 55 -13.36 -8.34 3.97
CA CYS A 55 -12.65 -7.75 2.83
C CYS A 55 -11.50 -8.63 2.31
N PRO A 56 -10.68 -9.29 3.15
CA PRO A 56 -9.57 -10.13 2.66
C PRO A 56 -9.98 -11.33 1.80
N ILE A 57 -11.21 -11.81 1.93
CA ILE A 57 -11.78 -12.93 1.16
C ILE A 57 -12.75 -12.47 0.07
N CYS A 58 -12.86 -11.15 -0.16
CA CYS A 58 -13.81 -10.59 -1.11
C CYS A 58 -13.32 -10.81 -2.55
N ILE A 59 -14.19 -11.40 -3.37
CA ILE A 59 -13.94 -11.68 -4.79
C ILE A 59 -14.75 -10.78 -5.74
N ASP A 60 -15.70 -10.01 -5.20
CA ASP A 60 -16.55 -9.08 -5.96
C ASP A 60 -16.52 -7.70 -5.31
N TYR A 61 -15.78 -6.79 -5.94
CA TYR A 61 -15.66 -5.41 -5.46
C TYR A 61 -16.81 -4.50 -5.90
N ASN A 62 -17.69 -4.96 -6.79
CA ASN A 62 -18.87 -4.22 -7.24
C ASN A 62 -20.06 -4.43 -6.29
N HIS A 63 -20.10 -5.55 -5.57
CA HIS A 63 -21.17 -5.87 -4.63
C HIS A 63 -20.64 -6.14 -3.22
N CYS A 64 -20.61 -5.09 -2.39
CA CYS A 64 -20.15 -5.22 -1.01
C CYS A 64 -21.15 -6.01 -0.15
N ILE A 65 -20.73 -7.14 0.41
CA ILE A 65 -21.55 -7.97 1.34
C ILE A 65 -21.97 -7.20 2.60
N LYS A 66 -21.20 -6.19 3.01
CA LYS A 66 -21.53 -5.30 4.12
C LYS A 66 -22.43 -4.12 3.72
N GLY A 67 -22.85 -4.04 2.47
CA GLY A 67 -23.70 -2.97 1.96
C GLY A 67 -23.02 -1.60 1.87
N LYS A 68 -21.68 -1.54 1.84
CA LYS A 68 -20.97 -0.28 1.61
C LYS A 68 -21.17 0.16 0.15
N ASP A 69 -21.39 1.46 -0.04
CA ASP A 69 -21.51 2.11 -1.35
C ASP A 69 -20.16 2.29 -2.07
N TYR A 70 -19.06 2.07 -1.34
CA TYR A 70 -17.71 2.25 -1.82
C TYR A 70 -16.75 1.17 -1.29
N CYS A 71 -15.91 0.64 -2.19
CA CYS A 71 -14.82 -0.27 -1.87
C CYS A 71 -13.48 0.41 -2.22
N PRO A 72 -12.51 0.51 -1.29
CA PRO A 72 -11.21 1.14 -1.57
C PRO A 72 -10.26 0.25 -2.39
N LEU A 73 -10.51 -1.07 -2.46
CA LEU A 73 -9.57 -2.01 -3.06
C LEU A 73 -9.40 -1.81 -4.57
N PRO A 74 -10.46 -1.63 -5.40
CA PRO A 74 -10.30 -1.32 -6.82
C PRO A 74 -9.37 -0.14 -7.10
N ASP A 75 -9.53 0.95 -6.35
CA ASP A 75 -8.71 2.15 -6.56
C ASP A 75 -7.25 1.95 -6.19
N ILE A 76 -6.97 1.16 -5.15
CA ILE A 76 -5.61 0.76 -4.76
C ILE A 76 -5.01 -0.16 -5.83
N ILE A 77 -5.77 -1.15 -6.31
CA ILE A 77 -5.32 -2.09 -7.36
C ILE A 77 -4.96 -1.31 -8.63
N ASP A 78 -5.85 -0.44 -9.08
CA ASP A 78 -5.67 0.36 -10.28
C ASP A 78 -4.47 1.32 -10.15
N PHE A 79 -4.29 1.94 -8.98
CA PHE A 79 -3.14 2.78 -8.68
C PHE A 79 -1.85 2.02 -8.89
N HIS A 80 -1.69 0.89 -8.20
CA HIS A 80 -0.46 0.11 -8.26
C HIS A 80 -0.21 -0.48 -9.65
N LYS A 81 -1.25 -1.00 -10.32
CA LYS A 81 -1.10 -1.55 -11.68
C LYS A 81 -0.68 -0.50 -12.71
N LYS A 82 -1.16 0.74 -12.58
CA LYS A 82 -0.88 1.79 -13.58
C LYS A 82 0.47 2.48 -13.37
N ILE A 83 0.88 2.68 -12.12
CA ILE A 83 2.09 3.48 -11.84
C ILE A 83 3.33 2.62 -11.57
N MET A 84 3.17 1.42 -11.01
CA MET A 84 4.33 0.59 -10.66
C MET A 84 4.88 -0.04 -11.94
N PRO A 85 6.20 -0.04 -12.16
CA PRO A 85 6.78 -0.53 -13.42
C PRO A 85 6.53 -2.02 -13.68
N THR A 86 6.60 -2.86 -12.64
CA THR A 86 6.48 -4.33 -12.72
C THR A 86 5.93 -4.89 -11.41
N ALA A 87 5.32 -6.07 -11.45
CA ALA A 87 4.93 -6.80 -10.24
C ALA A 87 6.16 -7.22 -9.42
N ARG A 88 7.30 -7.47 -10.10
CA ARG A 88 8.56 -7.82 -9.45
C ARG A 88 9.08 -6.71 -8.55
N SER A 89 9.12 -5.46 -9.03
CA SER A 89 9.57 -4.31 -8.22
C SER A 89 8.60 -4.01 -7.09
N LEU A 90 7.29 -4.11 -7.36
CA LEU A 90 6.26 -3.92 -6.34
C LEU A 90 6.38 -4.95 -5.20
N LYS A 91 6.51 -6.24 -5.54
CA LYS A 91 6.73 -7.33 -4.57
C LYS A 91 8.03 -7.14 -3.78
N HIS A 92 9.10 -6.67 -4.43
CA HIS A 92 10.36 -6.36 -3.75
C HIS A 92 10.16 -5.27 -2.69
N ALA A 93 9.46 -4.18 -3.02
CA ALA A 93 9.16 -3.11 -2.07
C ALA A 93 8.30 -3.61 -0.89
N MET A 94 7.29 -4.45 -1.15
CA MET A 94 6.48 -5.06 -0.08
C MET A 94 7.31 -5.96 0.84
N ASN A 95 8.28 -6.72 0.30
CA ASN A 95 9.17 -7.57 1.12
C ASN A 95 10.10 -6.76 2.03
N ILE A 96 10.48 -5.54 1.64
CA ILE A 96 11.26 -4.61 2.48
C ILE A 96 10.41 -4.07 3.64
N ILE A 97 9.12 -3.81 3.38
CA ILE A 97 8.19 -3.21 4.36
C ILE A 97 7.63 -4.27 5.32
N LYS A 98 7.40 -5.50 4.84
CA LYS A 98 6.80 -6.61 5.60
C LYS A 98 7.41 -6.91 6.98
N PRO A 99 8.75 -6.88 7.18
CA PRO A 99 9.33 -7.16 8.51
C PRO A 99 9.26 -5.97 9.48
N LEU A 100 8.81 -4.79 9.05
CA LEU A 100 8.72 -3.61 9.91
C LEU A 100 7.52 -3.71 10.86
N ASP A 101 7.72 -3.26 12.10
CA ASP A 101 6.68 -3.12 13.12
C ASP A 101 5.91 -1.80 12.89
N VAL A 102 4.94 -1.82 11.97
CA VAL A 102 4.22 -0.61 11.51
C VAL A 102 2.80 -0.58 12.08
N ASN A 103 2.46 0.51 12.77
CA ASN A 103 1.11 0.77 13.28
C ASN A 103 0.24 1.55 12.28
N ILE A 104 0.87 2.43 11.49
CA ILE A 104 0.17 3.31 10.55
C ILE A 104 1.00 3.43 9.26
N ILE A 105 0.33 3.27 8.12
CA ILE A 105 0.89 3.61 6.81
C ILE A 105 0.24 4.91 6.34
N ALA A 106 1.08 5.86 5.93
CA ALA A 106 0.69 7.14 5.38
C ALA A 106 1.20 7.24 3.93
N PRO A 107 0.36 6.89 2.93
CA PRO A 107 0.71 7.06 1.53
C PRO A 107 0.66 8.55 1.14
N GLN A 108 1.38 8.89 0.08
CA GLN A 108 1.35 10.23 -0.52
C GLN A 108 0.01 10.55 -1.18
N HIS A 109 -0.69 9.51 -1.66
CA HIS A 109 -2.00 9.61 -2.32
C HIS A 109 -3.02 8.70 -1.62
N GLY A 110 -4.22 9.23 -1.39
CA GLY A 110 -5.30 8.48 -0.75
C GLY A 110 -5.27 8.49 0.78
N SER A 111 -6.00 7.55 1.37
CA SER A 111 -6.21 7.45 2.82
C SER A 111 -5.11 6.68 3.52
N GLY A 112 -4.86 7.00 4.79
CA GLY A 112 -3.98 6.22 5.64
C GLY A 112 -4.53 4.82 5.92
N ILE A 113 -3.66 3.94 6.37
CA ILE A 113 -4.02 2.58 6.80
C ILE A 113 -3.65 2.44 8.26
N LYS A 114 -4.57 1.90 9.05
CA LYS A 114 -4.40 1.65 10.47
C LYS A 114 -4.59 0.18 10.78
N ASN A 115 -4.03 -0.21 11.93
CA ASN A 115 -4.18 -1.52 12.54
C ASN A 115 -3.40 -2.62 11.77
N GLN A 116 -2.84 -3.55 12.53
CA GLN A 116 -1.92 -4.54 11.98
C GLN A 116 -2.57 -5.49 10.98
N GLN A 117 -3.86 -5.81 11.15
CA GLN A 117 -4.58 -6.74 10.28
C GLN A 117 -4.71 -6.20 8.85
N ASP A 118 -5.17 -4.96 8.70
CA ASP A 118 -5.34 -4.32 7.39
C ASP A 118 -4.00 -4.06 6.72
N ILE A 119 -2.99 -3.63 7.49
CA ILE A 119 -1.62 -3.44 7.02
C ILE A 119 -1.07 -4.77 6.47
N ASN A 120 -1.15 -5.85 7.24
CA ASN A 120 -0.67 -7.16 6.82
C ASN A 120 -1.41 -7.69 5.60
N PHE A 121 -2.73 -7.52 5.58
CA PHE A 121 -3.54 -7.89 4.43
C PHE A 121 -3.08 -7.14 3.18
N LEU A 122 -3.00 -5.81 3.24
CA LEU A 122 -2.63 -4.99 2.09
C LEU A 122 -1.20 -5.22 1.62
N ILE A 123 -0.23 -5.42 2.52
CA ILE A 123 1.14 -5.79 2.14
C ILE A 123 1.13 -7.07 1.28
N ASN A 124 0.44 -8.12 1.74
CA ASN A 124 0.42 -9.38 1.02
C ASN A 124 -0.40 -9.29 -0.28
N PHE A 125 -1.52 -8.57 -0.25
CA PHE A 125 -2.41 -8.36 -1.39
C PHE A 125 -1.72 -7.56 -2.50
N ILE A 126 -1.08 -6.45 -2.17
CA ILE A 126 -0.33 -5.62 -3.13
C ILE A 126 0.87 -6.40 -3.68
N ALA A 127 1.55 -7.20 -2.85
CA ALA A 127 2.66 -8.05 -3.29
C ALA A 127 2.26 -9.19 -4.24
N SER A 128 0.97 -9.56 -4.29
CA SER A 128 0.44 -10.61 -5.16
C SER A 128 -0.24 -10.07 -6.42
N LEU A 129 -0.24 -8.75 -6.66
CA LEU A 129 -0.85 -8.18 -7.86
C LEU A 129 -0.09 -8.63 -9.12
N GLU A 130 -0.86 -9.05 -10.12
CA GLU A 130 -0.39 -9.38 -11.47
C GLU A 130 -0.85 -8.34 -12.48
N GLY A 131 -0.22 -8.32 -13.67
CA GLY A 131 -0.52 -7.32 -14.70
C GLY A 131 -0.22 -5.90 -14.21
N VAL A 132 0.93 -5.74 -13.55
CA VAL A 132 1.42 -4.46 -13.02
C VAL A 132 2.38 -3.85 -14.03
N GLY A 133 2.10 -2.61 -14.45
CA GLY A 133 2.94 -1.88 -15.39
C GLY A 133 3.15 -2.63 -16.69
N ILE A 134 4.42 -2.87 -17.05
CA ILE A 134 4.79 -3.55 -18.29
C ILE A 134 4.31 -5.01 -18.34
N ASP A 135 4.13 -5.66 -17.18
CA ASP A 135 3.69 -7.05 -17.09
C ASP A 135 2.28 -7.26 -17.68
N ALA A 136 1.49 -6.19 -17.82
CA ALA A 136 0.18 -6.22 -18.46
C ALA A 136 0.23 -6.32 -20.00
N ILE A 137 1.37 -5.98 -20.62
CA ILE A 137 1.54 -5.99 -22.08
C ILE A 137 1.80 -7.41 -22.60
N GLU A 138 2.49 -8.25 -21.81
CA GLU A 138 2.90 -9.60 -22.22
C GLU A 138 1.75 -10.61 -22.33
N GLN A 139 0.51 -10.25 -21.94
CA GLN A 139 -0.67 -11.12 -22.06
C GLN A 139 -1.41 -11.03 -23.41
N LYS A 140 -0.85 -10.31 -24.39
CA LYS A 140 -1.33 -10.30 -25.79
C LYS A 140 -0.26 -10.82 -26.73
N MET A 141 -0.05 -12.13 -26.75
CA MET A 141 0.51 -12.87 -27.89
C MET A 141 -0.32 -14.11 -28.15
#